data_AF-A0A7S3AID6-F1
#
_entry.id   AF-A0A7S3AID6-F1
#
_cell.length_a   1.000
_cell.length_b   1.000
_cell.length_c   1.000
_cell.angle_alpha   90.00
_cell.angle_beta   90.00
_cell.angle_gamma   90.00
#
_symmetry.space_group_name_H-M   'P 1'
#
loop_
_entity.id
_entity.type
_entity.pdbx_description
1 polymer ?
#
loop_
_entity_poly.entity_id
_entity_poly.type
_entity_poly.pdbx_seq_one_letter_code
_entity_poly.pdbx_strand_id
1 'polypeptide(L)'
;RLCPADETLTEECFQRTPLDFRRNQQAILWNNGTRRPIDGMFVDDSVCEVVPKGSTWARNPVPRIHTDNFGMAFVGNCTDGPPRYNRWSGAKTDCQQFPSPCPEVDTDWHDASGFDSNDHEGACSGDWTLGMVADHVIIPEDTKPGRYVIGWRMDCEETAQVWASCADVHITAAP
;
A
#
# COMPACT_ATOMS: atom_id res chain seq x y z
N ARG A 1 -9.03 -3.07 10.86
CA ARG A 1 -9.22 -3.19 12.33
C ARG A 1 -10.69 -2.96 12.64
N LEU A 2 -11.27 -3.55 13.69
CA LEU A 2 -12.70 -3.44 14.01
C LEU A 2 -12.94 -2.74 15.35
N CYS A 3 -14.03 -1.99 15.45
CA CYS A 3 -14.60 -1.48 16.70
C CYS A 3 -16.12 -1.74 16.69
N PRO A 4 -16.73 -2.28 17.76
CA PRO A 4 -18.19 -2.44 17.83
C PRO A 4 -18.91 -1.10 17.64
N ALA A 5 -19.98 -1.10 16.84
CA ALA A 5 -20.69 0.14 16.49
C ALA A 5 -21.50 0.75 17.66
N ASP A 6 -21.64 0.02 18.76
CA ASP A 6 -22.27 0.45 20.01
C ASP A 6 -21.27 0.93 21.07
N GLU A 7 -19.96 0.84 20.81
CA GLU A 7 -18.90 1.43 21.64
C GLU A 7 -18.50 2.84 21.14
N THR A 8 -17.79 3.60 21.98
CA THR A 8 -17.16 4.86 21.56
C THR A 8 -16.02 4.55 20.59
N LEU A 9 -16.09 5.12 19.37
CA LEU A 9 -15.11 4.89 18.31
C LEU A 9 -13.78 5.62 18.59
N THR A 10 -12.88 4.99 19.36
CA THR A 10 -11.52 5.50 19.62
C THR A 10 -10.46 4.61 18.97
N GLU A 11 -9.24 5.13 18.83
CA GLU A 11 -8.10 4.35 18.33
C GLU A 11 -7.83 3.12 19.21
N GLU A 12 -7.99 3.24 20.53
CA GLU A 12 -7.87 2.13 21.47
C GLU A 12 -8.93 1.05 21.22
N CYS A 13 -10.16 1.44 20.84
CA CYS A 13 -11.20 0.49 20.44
C CYS A 13 -10.76 -0.30 19.19
N PHE A 14 -10.30 0.38 18.15
CA PHE A 14 -9.80 -0.28 16.93
C PHE A 14 -8.57 -1.16 17.17
N GLN A 15 -7.66 -0.73 18.06
CA GLN A 15 -6.46 -1.49 18.40
C GLN A 15 -6.75 -2.77 19.21
N ARG A 16 -7.94 -2.93 19.80
CA ARG A 16 -8.35 -4.19 20.45
C ARG A 16 -8.61 -5.33 19.46
N THR A 17 -8.97 -5.02 18.22
CA THR A 17 -9.30 -6.03 17.21
C THR A 17 -8.64 -5.69 15.87
N PRO A 18 -7.30 -5.85 15.79
CA PRO A 18 -6.61 -5.84 14.51
C PRO A 18 -7.10 -7.01 13.64
N LEU A 19 -7.13 -6.80 12.34
CA LEU A 19 -7.47 -7.85 11.38
C LEU A 19 -6.19 -8.28 10.69
N ASP A 20 -5.90 -9.59 10.73
CA ASP A 20 -4.77 -10.15 10.00
C ASP A 20 -5.08 -10.25 8.50
N PHE A 21 -4.06 -10.43 7.66
CA PHE A 21 -4.18 -10.47 6.21
C PHE A 21 -4.16 -11.91 5.69
N ARG A 22 -4.96 -12.19 4.65
CA ARG A 22 -4.74 -13.37 3.80
C ARG A 22 -3.53 -13.07 2.90
N ARG A 23 -2.34 -13.40 3.39
CA ARG A 23 -1.05 -12.99 2.81
C ARG A 23 -0.82 -13.39 1.35
N ASN A 24 -1.54 -14.38 0.83
CA ASN A 24 -1.48 -14.84 -0.55
C ASN A 24 -2.56 -14.26 -1.48
N GLN A 25 -3.30 -13.23 -1.05
CA GLN A 25 -4.44 -12.67 -1.80
C GLN A 25 -4.36 -11.16 -2.02
N GLN A 26 -3.21 -10.53 -1.79
CA GLN A 26 -2.98 -9.14 -2.17
C GLN A 26 -2.96 -9.02 -3.71
N ALA A 27 -3.53 -7.93 -4.22
CA ALA A 27 -3.60 -7.66 -5.65
C ALA A 27 -3.57 -6.16 -5.93
N ILE A 28 -3.25 -5.81 -7.17
CA ILE A 28 -3.56 -4.49 -7.74
C ILE A 28 -4.84 -4.61 -8.57
N LEU A 29 -5.77 -3.68 -8.35
CA LEU A 29 -7.05 -3.59 -9.04
C LEU A 29 -7.10 -2.29 -9.86
N TRP A 30 -7.24 -2.38 -11.17
CA TRP A 30 -7.38 -1.21 -12.05
C TRP A 30 -8.84 -0.87 -12.34
N ASN A 31 -9.08 0.36 -12.80
CA ASN A 31 -10.42 0.89 -13.13
C ASN A 31 -11.21 0.05 -14.16
N ASN A 32 -10.52 -0.74 -15.00
CA ASN A 32 -11.16 -1.65 -15.95
C ASN A 32 -11.60 -2.99 -15.32
N GLY A 33 -11.44 -3.16 -14.00
CA GLY A 33 -11.78 -4.37 -13.26
C GLY A 33 -10.69 -5.46 -13.29
N THR A 34 -9.57 -5.25 -13.99
CA THR A 34 -8.45 -6.19 -13.98
C THR A 34 -7.90 -6.29 -12.57
N ARG A 35 -7.85 -7.52 -12.04
CA ARG A 35 -7.21 -7.83 -10.76
C ARG A 35 -5.96 -8.66 -11.01
N ARG A 36 -4.79 -8.13 -10.63
CA ARG A 36 -3.53 -8.86 -10.73
C ARG A 36 -3.03 -9.24 -9.34
N PRO A 37 -2.95 -10.55 -9.02
CA PRO A 37 -2.31 -11.00 -7.80
C PRO A 37 -0.86 -10.53 -7.73
N ILE A 38 -0.42 -10.15 -6.55
CA ILE A 38 0.96 -9.76 -6.26
C ILE A 38 1.43 -10.41 -4.96
N ASP A 39 2.73 -10.57 -4.82
CA ASP A 39 3.33 -11.00 -3.56
C ASP A 39 3.36 -9.82 -2.59
N GLY A 40 2.48 -9.85 -1.58
CA GLY A 40 2.41 -8.79 -0.59
C GLY A 40 3.52 -8.84 0.45
N MET A 41 3.93 -7.67 0.92
CA MET A 41 4.92 -7.52 2.00
C MET A 41 4.20 -7.19 3.30
N PHE A 42 4.35 -8.07 4.30
CA PHE A 42 3.68 -7.93 5.59
C PHE A 42 4.71 -7.78 6.72
N VAL A 43 4.42 -6.89 7.66
CA VAL A 43 5.28 -6.57 8.80
C VAL A 43 4.52 -6.92 10.07
N ASP A 44 5.09 -7.84 10.86
CA ASP A 44 4.59 -8.29 12.15
C ASP A 44 5.76 -8.35 13.16
N ASP A 45 5.50 -8.81 14.40
CA ASP A 45 6.50 -8.90 15.47
C ASP A 45 7.73 -9.77 15.13
N SER A 46 7.68 -10.59 14.08
CA SER A 46 8.86 -11.34 13.61
C SER A 46 9.85 -10.46 12.82
N VAL A 47 9.40 -9.33 12.29
CA VAL A 47 10.20 -8.36 11.53
C VAL A 47 10.66 -7.21 12.42
N CYS A 48 9.73 -6.57 13.12
CA CYS A 48 9.99 -5.50 14.08
C CYS A 48 8.83 -5.39 15.07
N GLU A 49 9.01 -4.67 16.18
CA GLU A 49 7.90 -4.41 17.11
C GLU A 49 6.78 -3.63 16.39
N VAL A 50 5.58 -4.19 16.37
CA VAL A 50 4.39 -3.57 15.77
C VAL A 50 3.40 -3.12 16.84
N VAL A 51 2.63 -2.08 16.52
CA VAL A 51 1.58 -1.55 17.39
C VAL A 51 0.22 -1.70 16.69
N PRO A 52 -0.77 -2.36 17.33
CA PRO A 52 -0.67 -3.09 18.60
C PRO A 52 0.18 -4.36 18.47
N LYS A 53 0.79 -4.80 19.57
CA LYS A 53 1.59 -6.03 19.59
C LYS A 53 0.75 -7.24 19.15
N GLY A 54 1.35 -8.13 18.35
CA GLY A 54 0.70 -9.29 17.74
C GLY A 54 -0.14 -8.96 16.51
N SER A 55 -0.13 -7.72 16.02
CA SER A 55 -0.80 -7.34 14.78
C SER A 55 0.08 -7.51 13.54
N THR A 56 -0.45 -7.17 12.38
CA THR A 56 0.28 -7.17 11.12
C THR A 56 -0.06 -5.91 10.35
N TRP A 57 0.93 -5.31 9.69
CA TRP A 57 0.80 -4.21 8.75
C TRP A 57 1.11 -4.72 7.34
N ALA A 58 0.39 -4.24 6.33
CA ALA A 58 0.74 -4.44 4.93
C ALA A 58 1.53 -3.22 4.44
N ARG A 59 2.69 -3.45 3.82
CA ARG A 59 3.43 -2.36 3.15
C ARG A 59 2.73 -2.01 1.85
N ASN A 60 2.76 -0.74 1.46
CA ASN A 60 2.43 -0.35 0.09
C ASN A 60 3.36 -1.10 -0.88
N PRO A 61 2.83 -1.93 -1.79
CA PRO A 61 3.64 -2.73 -2.71
C PRO A 61 4.07 -1.97 -3.96
N VAL A 62 3.66 -0.72 -4.13
CA VAL A 62 4.01 0.10 -5.30
C VAL A 62 5.30 0.87 -5.00
N PRO A 63 6.43 0.58 -5.68
CA PRO A 63 7.64 1.37 -5.52
C PRO A 63 7.47 2.72 -6.21
N ARG A 64 7.88 3.78 -5.54
CA ARG A 64 8.12 5.08 -6.17
C ARG A 64 9.26 4.95 -7.20
N ILE A 65 9.22 5.81 -8.21
CA ILE A 65 10.27 5.97 -9.22
C ILE A 65 11.15 7.18 -8.85
N HIS A 66 12.47 7.01 -8.94
CA HIS A 66 13.46 7.94 -8.44
C HIS A 66 14.19 8.65 -9.56
N THR A 67 13.86 9.92 -9.73
CA THR A 67 14.57 10.80 -10.67
C THR A 67 15.15 12.02 -9.96
N ASP A 68 14.72 12.30 -8.73
CA ASP A 68 15.04 13.52 -7.99
C ASP A 68 15.78 13.28 -6.65
N ASN A 69 15.88 12.03 -6.19
CA ASN A 69 16.53 11.63 -4.93
C ASN A 69 15.99 12.31 -3.65
N PHE A 70 14.78 12.87 -3.66
CA PHE A 70 14.16 13.46 -2.46
C PHE A 70 13.31 12.43 -1.69
N GLY A 71 13.35 12.47 -0.34
CA GLY A 71 12.46 11.67 0.52
C GLY A 71 12.84 10.19 0.72
N MET A 72 14.05 9.79 0.32
CA MET A 72 14.45 8.40 0.13
C MET A 72 15.10 7.71 1.34
N ALA A 73 14.66 6.49 1.67
CA ALA A 73 15.34 5.60 2.62
C ALA A 73 16.61 4.92 2.05
N PHE A 74 16.70 4.70 0.73
CA PHE A 74 17.85 4.08 0.06
C PHE A 74 18.34 4.95 -1.10
N VAL A 75 19.53 5.53 -0.99
CA VAL A 75 20.13 6.36 -2.05
C VAL A 75 20.75 5.44 -3.11
N GLY A 76 19.98 5.09 -4.15
CA GLY A 76 20.48 4.45 -5.37
C GLY A 76 20.96 5.48 -6.39
N ASN A 77 21.96 5.13 -7.20
CA ASN A 77 22.45 5.99 -8.28
C ASN A 77 21.49 5.95 -9.48
N CYS A 78 20.37 6.68 -9.41
CA CYS A 78 19.74 7.22 -10.62
C CYS A 78 20.60 8.36 -11.15
N THR A 79 21.80 8.02 -11.59
CA THR A 79 22.73 8.97 -12.20
C THR A 79 22.26 9.20 -13.62
N ASP A 80 21.37 10.19 -13.79
CA ASP A 80 21.43 11.22 -14.84
C ASP A 80 20.13 12.07 -14.83
N GLY A 81 19.94 12.95 -13.84
CA GLY A 81 19.07 14.13 -14.03
C GLY A 81 19.93 15.34 -14.44
N PRO A 82 19.68 16.04 -15.58
CA PRO A 82 19.02 17.37 -15.51
C PRO A 82 18.35 17.86 -16.84
N PRO A 83 17.97 19.16 -16.92
CA PRO A 83 16.59 19.65 -16.89
C PRO A 83 15.86 19.54 -18.24
N ARG A 84 14.65 18.98 -18.21
CA ARG A 84 13.74 18.82 -19.36
C ARG A 84 14.30 17.87 -20.43
N TYR A 85 13.61 16.74 -20.63
CA TYR A 85 13.69 15.94 -21.86
C TYR A 85 14.82 14.89 -22.02
N ASN A 86 15.36 14.30 -20.96
CA ASN A 86 16.07 13.01 -21.11
C ASN A 86 15.12 11.87 -20.73
N ARG A 87 14.77 11.06 -21.73
CA ARG A 87 13.77 10.00 -21.66
C ARG A 87 14.22 8.73 -20.93
N TRP A 88 15.52 8.52 -20.64
CA TRP A 88 15.98 7.28 -20.02
C TRP A 88 17.35 7.48 -19.34
N SER A 89 17.35 7.69 -18.03
CA SER A 89 18.55 7.73 -17.19
C SER A 89 18.51 6.60 -16.16
N GLY A 90 19.33 5.57 -16.35
CA GLY A 90 19.38 4.34 -15.53
C GLY A 90 18.47 3.21 -16.04
N ALA A 91 18.79 1.95 -15.70
CA ALA A 91 17.84 0.86 -15.95
C ALA A 91 16.61 1.04 -15.06
N LYS A 92 15.41 0.66 -15.52
CA LYS A 92 14.15 0.76 -14.77
C LYS A 92 14.28 0.27 -13.32
N THR A 93 14.98 -0.85 -13.13
CA THR A 93 15.25 -1.48 -11.83
C THR A 93 16.15 -0.66 -10.91
N ASP A 94 17.04 0.16 -11.47
CA ASP A 94 17.97 1.00 -10.71
C ASP A 94 17.28 2.23 -10.12
N CYS A 95 16.10 2.56 -10.66
CA CYS A 95 15.33 3.75 -10.31
C CYS A 95 13.99 3.48 -9.64
N GLN A 96 13.79 2.28 -9.09
CA GLN A 96 12.67 1.95 -8.22
C GLN A 96 13.16 1.73 -6.78
N GLN A 97 12.36 2.11 -5.77
CA GLN A 97 12.76 2.00 -4.35
C GLN A 97 12.98 0.54 -3.95
N PHE A 98 12.24 -0.32 -4.63
CA PHE A 98 12.28 -1.77 -4.54
C PHE A 98 11.69 -2.34 -5.83
N PRO A 99 11.92 -3.63 -6.14
CA PRO A 99 11.39 -4.23 -7.36
C PRO A 99 9.87 -4.07 -7.48
N SER A 100 9.41 -3.71 -8.68
CA SER A 100 7.98 -3.68 -9.01
C SER A 100 7.31 -5.04 -8.72
N PRO A 101 6.10 -5.07 -8.14
CA PRO A 101 5.39 -6.32 -7.84
C PRO A 101 4.80 -6.97 -9.09
N CYS A 102 4.93 -6.35 -10.28
CA CYS A 102 4.36 -6.86 -11.52
C CYS A 102 5.28 -6.65 -12.75
N PRO A 103 6.54 -7.10 -12.71
CA PRO A 103 7.55 -6.75 -13.72
C PRO A 103 7.15 -7.14 -15.15
N GLU A 104 6.27 -8.13 -15.34
CA GLU A 104 5.85 -8.59 -16.66
C GLU A 104 4.90 -7.62 -17.39
N VAL A 105 4.21 -6.73 -16.67
CA VAL A 105 3.37 -5.68 -17.28
C VAL A 105 3.85 -4.28 -16.97
N ASP A 106 4.75 -4.15 -16.01
CA ASP A 106 5.44 -2.91 -15.72
C ASP A 106 6.66 -2.77 -16.66
N THR A 107 6.42 -2.76 -17.97
CA THR A 107 7.50 -2.82 -18.99
C THR A 107 8.05 -1.45 -19.38
N ASP A 108 7.21 -0.41 -19.34
CA ASP A 108 7.57 0.94 -19.76
C ASP A 108 7.12 1.97 -18.71
N TRP A 109 7.74 3.15 -18.76
CA TRP A 109 7.30 4.33 -18.01
C TRP A 109 6.71 5.38 -18.94
N HIS A 110 5.72 6.12 -18.44
CA HIS A 110 5.09 7.23 -19.13
C HIS A 110 5.01 8.45 -18.20
N ASP A 111 4.99 9.64 -18.78
CA ASP A 111 4.84 10.87 -18.00
C ASP A 111 3.37 11.01 -17.56
N ALA A 112 3.14 11.30 -16.28
CA ALA A 112 1.81 11.65 -15.79
C ALA A 112 1.33 12.94 -16.49
N SER A 113 0.37 12.82 -17.40
CA SER A 113 -0.05 13.93 -18.26
C SER A 113 -0.61 15.10 -17.45
N GLY A 114 0.17 16.16 -17.25
CA GLY A 114 -0.33 17.44 -16.71
C GLY A 114 0.61 18.20 -15.78
N PHE A 115 1.67 17.57 -15.29
CA PHE A 115 2.67 18.22 -14.43
C PHE A 115 4.06 18.10 -15.07
N ASP A 116 4.79 19.21 -15.15
CA ASP A 116 6.16 19.33 -15.67
C ASP A 116 7.17 18.75 -14.64
N SER A 117 6.78 17.65 -13.98
CA SER A 117 7.49 17.00 -12.88
C SER A 117 8.09 15.68 -13.37
N ASN A 118 9.19 15.27 -12.76
CA ASN A 118 9.90 14.05 -13.11
C ASN A 118 9.14 12.77 -12.65
N ASP A 119 7.80 12.81 -12.72
CA ASP A 119 6.87 11.81 -12.22
C ASP A 119 6.61 10.80 -13.35
N HIS A 120 7.54 9.87 -13.47
CA HIS A 120 7.37 8.71 -14.32
C HIS A 120 6.41 7.74 -13.67
N GLU A 121 5.52 7.17 -14.48
CA GLU A 121 4.49 6.22 -14.05
C GLU A 121 4.62 4.90 -14.80
N GLY A 122 4.49 3.82 -14.06
CA GLY A 122 4.43 2.45 -14.55
C GLY A 122 3.08 1.79 -14.23
N ALA A 123 2.89 0.57 -14.69
CA ALA A 123 1.66 -0.18 -14.40
C ALA A 123 1.56 -0.48 -12.89
N CYS A 124 2.67 -0.79 -12.23
CA CYS A 124 2.74 -1.07 -10.79
C CYS A 124 3.91 -0.36 -10.08
N SER A 125 4.41 0.73 -10.64
CA SER A 125 5.45 1.57 -10.03
C SER A 125 5.17 3.04 -10.31
N GLY A 126 5.61 3.95 -9.46
CA GLY A 126 5.38 5.38 -9.58
C GLY A 126 4.40 5.90 -8.53
N ASP A 127 4.06 7.18 -8.63
CA ASP A 127 3.22 7.87 -7.64
C ASP A 127 1.73 7.73 -7.98
N TRP A 128 1.41 7.41 -9.24
CA TRP A 128 0.07 7.36 -9.81
C TRP A 128 -0.13 6.12 -10.70
N THR A 129 -0.10 4.92 -10.11
CA THR A 129 -0.34 3.64 -10.83
C THR A 129 -1.76 3.46 -11.42
N LEU A 130 -2.67 4.44 -11.23
CA LEU A 130 -4.10 4.40 -11.59
C LEU A 130 -4.83 3.11 -11.12
N GLY A 131 -4.22 2.40 -10.17
CA GLY A 131 -4.68 1.15 -9.60
C GLY A 131 -4.82 1.27 -8.09
N MET A 132 -5.62 0.39 -7.50
CA MET A 132 -5.86 0.30 -6.07
C MET A 132 -5.14 -0.92 -5.51
N VAL A 133 -4.50 -0.78 -4.35
CA VAL A 133 -4.01 -1.92 -3.56
C VAL A 133 -5.22 -2.59 -2.91
N ALA A 134 -5.41 -3.88 -3.18
CA ALA A 134 -6.57 -4.64 -2.74
C ALA A 134 -6.15 -5.80 -1.84
N ASP A 135 -6.27 -5.60 -0.53
CA ASP A 135 -6.00 -6.60 0.49
C ASP A 135 -7.23 -7.45 0.83
N HIS A 136 -6.96 -8.67 1.30
CA HIS A 136 -7.96 -9.50 1.95
C HIS A 136 -7.61 -9.61 3.44
N VAL A 137 -8.58 -9.32 4.29
CA VAL A 137 -8.42 -9.39 5.75
C VAL A 137 -9.24 -10.52 6.33
N ILE A 138 -8.80 -11.02 7.48
CA ILE A 138 -9.35 -12.16 8.19
C ILE A 138 -10.14 -11.62 9.37
N ILE A 139 -11.43 -11.94 9.43
CA ILE A 139 -12.24 -11.71 10.63
C ILE A 139 -11.88 -12.83 11.63
N PRO A 140 -11.41 -12.50 12.85
CA PRO A 140 -11.11 -13.50 13.87
C PRO A 140 -12.34 -14.39 14.17
N GLU A 141 -12.12 -15.69 14.39
CA GLU A 141 -13.20 -16.68 14.59
C GLU A 141 -14.06 -16.38 15.83
N ASP A 142 -13.48 -15.72 16.84
CA ASP A 142 -14.14 -15.31 18.08
C ASP A 142 -14.88 -13.96 17.95
N THR A 143 -14.86 -13.34 16.76
CA THR A 143 -15.62 -12.11 16.50
C THR A 143 -17.11 -12.40 16.55
N LYS A 144 -17.81 -11.75 17.50
CA LYS A 144 -19.25 -11.91 17.65
C LYS A 144 -19.97 -11.32 16.44
N PRO A 145 -21.03 -11.96 15.91
CA PRO A 145 -21.89 -11.35 14.91
C PRO A 145 -22.52 -10.05 15.42
N GLY A 146 -22.60 -9.02 14.59
CA GLY A 146 -23.07 -7.70 15.01
C GLY A 146 -22.71 -6.56 14.08
N ARG A 147 -23.02 -5.33 14.49
CA ARG A 147 -22.63 -4.11 13.78
C ARG A 147 -21.26 -3.64 14.28
N TYR A 148 -20.37 -3.36 13.36
CA TYR A 148 -19.02 -2.87 13.62
C TYR A 148 -18.71 -1.70 12.69
N VAL A 149 -17.73 -0.90 13.08
CA VAL A 149 -17.02 0.01 12.18
C VAL A 149 -15.68 -0.64 11.86
N ILE A 150 -15.36 -0.73 10.58
CA ILE A 150 -14.01 -1.10 10.11
C ILE A 150 -13.18 0.17 9.92
N GLY A 151 -11.99 0.20 10.50
CA GLY A 151 -11.01 1.28 10.32
C GLY A 151 -9.86 0.83 9.42
N TRP A 152 -9.59 1.65 8.40
CA TRP A 152 -8.39 1.60 7.55
C TRP A 152 -7.44 2.74 7.96
N ARG A 153 -6.14 2.44 8.03
CA ARG A 153 -5.09 3.38 8.40
C ARG A 153 -3.85 3.10 7.55
N MET A 154 -3.22 4.16 7.06
CA MET A 154 -1.94 4.14 6.35
C MET A 154 -1.03 5.21 6.92
N ASP A 155 0.17 4.79 7.34
CA ASP A 155 1.23 5.68 7.79
C ASP A 155 2.24 5.83 6.62
N CYS A 156 2.51 7.06 6.20
CA CYS A 156 3.33 7.31 5.01
C CYS A 156 4.83 7.08 5.30
N GLU A 157 5.54 6.51 4.32
CA GLU A 157 7.01 6.34 4.37
C GLU A 157 7.72 7.69 4.29
N GLU A 158 7.35 8.52 3.32
CA GLU A 158 8.12 9.72 2.94
C GLU A 158 7.81 10.96 3.81
N THR A 159 6.61 11.04 4.37
CA THR A 159 6.12 12.22 5.07
C THR A 159 5.51 11.85 6.41
N ALA A 160 5.47 12.82 7.33
CA ALA A 160 4.80 12.68 8.61
C ALA A 160 3.27 12.80 8.46
N GLN A 161 2.67 11.95 7.62
CA GLN A 161 1.25 11.92 7.31
C GLN A 161 0.65 10.57 7.67
N VAL A 162 -0.60 10.62 8.15
CA VAL A 162 -1.44 9.46 8.40
C VAL A 162 -2.75 9.65 7.65
N TRP A 163 -3.12 8.66 6.85
CA TRP A 163 -4.41 8.61 6.16
C TRP A 163 -5.29 7.59 6.86
N ALA A 164 -6.54 7.96 7.12
CA ALA A 164 -7.48 7.08 7.78
C ALA A 164 -8.89 7.22 7.19
N SER A 165 -9.61 6.11 7.13
CA SER A 165 -10.99 6.05 6.70
C SER A 165 -11.73 4.95 7.47
N CYS A 166 -13.07 5.02 7.45
CA CYS A 166 -13.90 4.02 8.11
C CYS A 166 -15.12 3.65 7.27
N ALA A 167 -15.70 2.48 7.57
CA ALA A 167 -16.96 2.04 7.00
C ALA A 167 -17.79 1.26 8.03
N ASP A 168 -19.12 1.40 7.96
CA ASP A 168 -20.04 0.57 8.72
C ASP A 168 -20.16 -0.81 8.08
N VAL A 169 -20.03 -1.87 8.90
CA VAL A 169 -20.14 -3.26 8.46
C VAL A 169 -21.03 -4.06 9.38
N HIS A 170 -21.67 -5.10 8.83
CA HIS A 170 -22.40 -6.09 9.61
C HIS A 170 -21.71 -7.45 9.49
N ILE A 171 -21.17 -7.94 10.60
CA ILE A 171 -20.52 -9.25 10.66
C ILE A 171 -21.59 -10.30 10.93
N THR A 172 -21.71 -11.26 10.03
CA THR A 172 -22.61 -12.41 10.16
C THR A 172 -21.88 -13.61 10.75
N ALA A 173 -22.63 -14.60 11.26
CA ALA A 173 -22.05 -15.88 11.65
C ALA A 173 -21.34 -16.54 10.46
N ALA A 174 -20.29 -17.32 10.75
CA ALA A 174 -19.63 -18.13 9.74
C ALA A 174 -20.65 -19.10 9.08
N PRO A 175 -20.53 -19.37 7.77
CA PRO A 175 -21.38 -20.33 7.06
C PRO A 175 -21.32 -21.74 7.64
#